data_AF-A0A9W9C6T4-F1
#
_entry.id   AF-A0A9W9C6T4-F1
#
_cell.length_a   1.000
_cell.length_b   1.000
_cell.length_c   1.000
_cell.angle_alpha   90.00
_cell.angle_beta   90.00
_cell.angle_gamma   90.00
#
_symmetry.space_group_name_H-M   'P 1'
#
loop_
_entity.id
_entity.type
_entity.pdbx_description
1 polymer ?
#
loop_
_entity_poly.entity_id
_entity_poly.type
_entity_poly.pdbx_seq_one_letter_code
_entity_poly.pdbx_strand_id
1 'polypeptide(L)'
;MRAATLRNYAGQAALPGGKADTLDEKPFETARREAYEEIGLPTTDTKLPPGFRVEHLCELPTNLARTELGVRPCVAFLCPSTTSSTSSEGQDAGDVEEKMIPRLDPKEVAAVFTAPFAQFLQKDWTRKELGPQNSAGKPHSWYRGTWTDWHESRWRMHNFYIPKPPSSPTTLRRNTSVYSQHTQKSQGMPEGDDPRPEPTPFEDLQNFRVFGMTARILVDASRVAYGEEPLFEHNSHFGDEEMIGRLLKVGRMSEIRRKGEELNREVLRQAVRETEKSKI
;
A
#
# COMPACT_ATOMS: atom_id res chain seq x y z
N MET A 1 0.76 1.57 8.52
CA MET A 1 -0.39 2.45 8.83
C MET A 1 0.12 3.86 8.99
N ARG A 2 -0.42 4.80 8.20
CA ARG A 2 -0.01 6.21 8.24
C ARG A 2 -0.48 6.89 9.53
N ALA A 3 0.32 7.81 10.06
CA ALA A 3 -0.01 8.58 11.26
C ALA A 3 -1.29 9.41 11.07
N ALA A 4 -2.08 9.55 12.13
CA ALA A 4 -3.36 10.28 12.10
C ALA A 4 -3.19 11.79 11.86
N THR A 5 -1.99 12.32 12.10
CA THR A 5 -1.62 13.74 11.97
C THR A 5 -1.24 14.14 10.55
N LEU A 6 -1.13 13.19 9.62
CA LEU A 6 -0.73 13.48 8.25
C LEU A 6 -1.84 14.17 7.46
N ARG A 7 -1.44 15.08 6.57
CA ARG A 7 -2.38 15.85 5.73
C ARG A 7 -3.15 14.97 4.76
N ASN A 8 -2.52 13.93 4.22
CA ASN A 8 -3.10 12.99 3.26
C ASN A 8 -3.13 11.56 3.82
N TYR A 9 -4.24 10.85 3.57
CA TYR A 9 -4.42 9.42 3.88
C TYR A 9 -4.15 9.03 5.35
N ALA A 10 -4.41 9.95 6.28
CA ALA A 10 -4.25 9.72 7.73
C ALA A 10 -4.98 8.46 8.20
N GLY A 11 -4.29 7.60 8.96
CA GLY A 11 -4.86 6.36 9.50
C GLY A 11 -5.09 5.25 8.47
N GLN A 12 -4.65 5.40 7.21
CA GLN A 12 -4.81 4.38 6.18
C GLN A 12 -3.60 3.44 6.11
N ALA A 13 -3.83 2.21 5.65
CA ALA A 13 -2.74 1.30 5.34
C ALA A 13 -2.10 1.67 3.99
N ALA A 14 -0.78 1.82 4.00
CA ALA A 14 0.05 2.06 2.83
C ALA A 14 1.33 1.24 2.98
N LEU A 15 1.94 0.90 1.84
CA LEU A 15 3.30 0.39 1.79
C LEU A 15 4.27 1.55 2.07
N PRO A 16 5.47 1.29 2.62
CA PRO A 16 6.49 2.32 2.76
C PRO A 16 6.88 2.89 1.40
N GLY A 17 7.06 4.20 1.32
CA GLY A 17 7.40 4.88 0.08
C GLY A 17 7.06 6.36 0.10
N GLY A 18 7.62 7.07 -0.87
CA GLY A 18 7.48 8.51 -0.99
C GLY A 18 7.93 9.01 -2.36
N LYS A 19 8.18 10.31 -2.44
CA LYS A 19 8.55 10.97 -3.70
C LYS A 19 10.05 10.79 -3.93
N ALA A 20 10.44 10.59 -5.19
CA ALA A 20 11.85 10.69 -5.56
C ALA A 20 12.38 12.11 -5.30
N ASP A 21 13.59 12.20 -4.71
CA ASP A 21 14.23 13.48 -4.38
C ASP A 21 14.79 14.16 -5.63
N THR A 22 15.21 13.36 -6.61
CA THR A 22 15.80 13.81 -7.87
C THR A 22 15.26 13.01 -9.04
N LEU A 23 15.43 13.51 -10.26
CA LEU A 23 15.01 12.83 -11.48
C LEU A 23 15.85 11.58 -11.80
N ASP A 24 17.06 11.50 -11.26
CA ASP A 24 18.01 10.40 -11.51
C ASP A 24 17.92 9.30 -10.43
N GLU A 25 17.19 9.54 -9.33
CA GLU A 25 17.00 8.55 -8.26
C GLU A 25 16.18 7.38 -8.80
N LYS A 26 16.71 6.16 -8.67
CA LYS A 26 16.01 4.98 -9.18
C LYS A 26 14.85 4.60 -8.27
N PRO A 27 13.76 3.99 -8.81
CA PRO A 27 12.60 3.64 -8.01
C PRO A 27 12.92 2.79 -6.77
N PHE A 28 13.79 1.79 -6.91
CA PHE A 28 14.20 0.96 -5.78
C PHE A 28 15.02 1.72 -4.73
N GLU A 29 15.84 2.69 -5.14
CA GLU A 29 16.63 3.53 -4.24
C GLU A 29 15.71 4.43 -3.41
N THR A 30 14.76 5.10 -4.07
CA THR A 30 13.70 5.88 -3.41
C THR A 30 12.94 5.00 -2.40
N ALA A 31 12.49 3.80 -2.82
CA ALA A 31 11.73 2.90 -1.94
C ALA A 31 12.54 2.45 -0.70
N ARG A 32 13.85 2.18 -0.86
CA ARG A 32 14.72 1.80 0.27
C ARG A 32 14.98 2.95 1.23
N ARG A 33 15.16 4.18 0.71
CA ARG A 33 15.32 5.39 1.51
C ARG A 33 14.08 5.65 2.36
N GLU A 34 12.91 5.66 1.73
CA GLU A 34 11.62 5.90 2.39
C GLU A 34 11.28 4.81 3.41
N ALA A 35 11.54 3.53 3.11
CA ALA A 35 11.36 2.44 4.08
C ALA A 35 12.29 2.58 5.30
N TYR A 36 13.50 3.13 5.12
CA TYR A 36 14.38 3.45 6.22
C TYR A 36 13.85 4.60 7.08
N GLU A 37 13.35 5.66 6.46
CA GLU A 37 12.80 6.84 7.15
C GLU A 37 11.51 6.49 7.92
N GLU A 38 10.57 5.79 7.30
CA GLU A 38 9.25 5.51 7.88
C GLU A 38 9.27 4.39 8.94
N ILE A 39 9.93 3.26 8.65
CA ILE A 39 9.87 2.04 9.48
C ILE A 39 11.23 1.57 9.99
N GLY A 40 12.30 2.32 9.70
CA GLY A 40 13.64 2.01 10.17
C GLY A 40 14.30 0.84 9.47
N LEU A 41 13.80 0.39 8.30
CA LEU A 41 14.38 -0.72 7.54
C LEU A 41 15.73 -0.29 6.96
N PRO A 42 16.88 -0.82 7.44
CA PRO A 42 18.19 -0.35 7.01
C PRO A 42 18.41 -0.44 5.50
N THR A 43 19.06 0.56 4.92
CA THR A 43 19.40 0.61 3.48
C THR A 43 20.55 -0.31 3.07
N THR A 44 21.29 -0.85 4.04
CA THR A 44 22.47 -1.71 3.81
C THR A 44 22.37 -2.96 4.66
N ASP A 45 22.76 -4.11 4.09
CA ASP A 45 22.64 -5.42 4.76
C ASP A 45 23.48 -5.49 6.04
N THR A 46 24.61 -4.77 6.11
CA THR A 46 25.48 -4.71 7.29
C THR A 46 24.79 -4.11 8.53
N LYS A 47 23.71 -3.36 8.34
CA LYS A 47 22.94 -2.74 9.42
C LYS A 47 21.67 -3.52 9.79
N LEU A 48 21.35 -4.58 9.03
CA LEU A 48 20.28 -5.51 9.39
C LEU A 48 20.75 -6.39 10.56
N PRO A 49 19.83 -6.96 11.35
CA PRO A 49 20.19 -8.00 12.31
C PRO A 49 20.98 -9.12 11.60
N PRO A 50 22.00 -9.70 12.25
CA PRO A 50 22.80 -10.77 11.66
C PRO A 50 21.92 -11.89 11.13
N GLY A 51 22.22 -12.37 9.93
CA GLY A 51 21.42 -13.42 9.30
C GLY A 51 20.29 -12.93 8.42
N PHE A 52 20.25 -11.64 8.04
CA PHE A 52 19.25 -11.11 7.09
C PHE A 52 19.89 -10.28 5.98
N ARG A 53 19.29 -10.33 4.79
CA ARG A 53 19.58 -9.42 3.66
C ARG A 53 18.28 -9.00 2.99
N VAL A 54 18.29 -7.85 2.31
CA VAL A 54 17.15 -7.42 1.50
C VAL A 54 17.52 -7.53 0.03
N GLU A 55 16.92 -8.51 -0.66
CA GLU A 55 17.13 -8.77 -2.07
C GLU A 55 16.08 -8.07 -2.92
N HIS A 56 16.51 -7.24 -3.88
CA HIS A 56 15.60 -6.65 -4.87
C HIS A 56 15.17 -7.72 -5.88
N LEU A 57 13.86 -7.97 -5.99
CA LEU A 57 13.31 -8.94 -6.94
C LEU A 57 12.92 -8.29 -8.26
N CYS A 58 12.05 -7.29 -8.21
CA CYS A 58 11.54 -6.62 -9.39
C CYS A 58 10.83 -5.29 -9.08
N GLU A 59 10.61 -4.52 -10.14
CA GLU A 59 9.72 -3.35 -10.14
C GLU A 59 8.47 -3.70 -10.95
N LEU A 60 7.28 -3.51 -10.39
CA LEU A 60 6.01 -3.75 -11.06
C LEU A 60 5.61 -2.56 -11.95
N PRO A 61 4.66 -2.74 -12.89
CA PRO A 61 4.14 -1.64 -13.70
C PRO A 61 3.59 -0.48 -12.84
N THR A 62 3.82 0.74 -13.29
CA THR A 62 3.41 1.97 -12.57
C THR A 62 1.89 2.07 -12.46
N ASN A 63 1.36 2.34 -11.27
CA ASN A 63 -0.06 2.63 -11.04
C ASN A 63 -0.29 4.15 -11.07
N LEU A 64 -1.46 4.59 -11.55
CA LEU A 64 -1.82 6.00 -11.68
C LEU A 64 -2.91 6.39 -10.68
N ALA A 65 -2.62 7.33 -9.79
CA ALA A 65 -3.63 7.94 -8.92
C ALA A 65 -4.48 8.97 -9.70
N ARG A 66 -5.70 9.22 -9.22
CA ARG A 66 -6.57 10.30 -9.72
C ARG A 66 -5.91 11.67 -9.69
N THR A 67 -5.01 11.87 -8.74
CA THR A 67 -4.25 13.10 -8.56
C THR A 67 -3.08 13.22 -9.52
N GLU A 68 -2.99 12.42 -10.59
CA GLU A 68 -1.86 12.41 -11.53
C GLU A 68 -0.52 12.07 -10.87
N LEU A 69 -0.56 11.20 -9.86
CA LEU A 69 0.63 10.65 -9.23
C LEU A 69 0.88 9.24 -9.77
N GLY A 70 2.03 9.05 -10.42
CA GLY A 70 2.52 7.73 -10.79
C GLY A 70 3.26 7.08 -9.61
N VAL A 71 2.93 5.83 -9.31
CA VAL A 71 3.57 5.05 -8.25
C VAL A 71 4.17 3.80 -8.85
N ARG A 72 5.50 3.64 -8.76
CA ARG A 72 6.25 2.46 -9.20
C ARG A 72 6.44 1.50 -8.01
N PRO A 73 5.72 0.36 -7.95
CA PRO A 73 5.88 -0.56 -6.84
C PRO A 73 7.17 -1.36 -6.99
N CYS A 74 7.96 -1.45 -5.91
CA CYS A 74 9.18 -2.24 -5.87
C CYS A 74 8.99 -3.44 -4.92
N VAL A 75 9.38 -4.63 -5.36
CA VAL A 75 9.26 -5.86 -4.59
C VAL A 75 10.65 -6.32 -4.15
N ALA A 76 10.81 -6.53 -2.84
CA ALA A 76 12.02 -7.06 -2.26
C ALA A 76 11.71 -8.24 -1.35
N PHE A 77 12.64 -9.19 -1.30
CA PHE A 77 12.59 -10.32 -0.37
C PHE A 77 13.52 -10.05 0.81
N LEU A 78 12.97 -10.13 2.02
CA LEU A 78 13.76 -10.13 3.24
C LEU A 78 14.24 -11.56 3.50
N CYS A 79 15.42 -11.88 3.02
CA CYS A 79 15.95 -13.23 3.02
C CYS A 79 16.71 -13.51 4.32
N PRO A 80 16.49 -14.66 4.99
CA PRO A 80 17.46 -15.22 5.91
C PRO A 80 18.78 -15.48 5.16
N SER A 81 19.91 -15.03 5.71
CA SER A 81 21.24 -15.32 5.18
C SER A 81 21.62 -16.74 5.58
N THR A 82 21.88 -17.59 4.58
CA THR A 82 22.29 -18.99 4.74
C THR A 82 23.69 -19.20 5.35
N THR A 83 24.33 -18.14 5.85
CA THR A 83 25.71 -18.18 6.39
C THR A 83 25.84 -18.78 7.79
N SER A 84 24.75 -19.14 8.47
CA SER A 84 24.84 -19.96 9.69
C SER A 84 24.77 -21.44 9.32
N SER A 85 25.92 -22.02 9.04
CA SER A 85 26.15 -23.45 8.91
C SER A 85 26.05 -24.17 10.26
N THR A 86 24.88 -24.10 10.87
CA THR A 86 24.48 -24.97 11.98
C THR A 86 23.02 -25.32 11.78
N SER A 87 22.85 -26.56 11.32
CA SER A 87 21.62 -27.31 11.19
C SER A 87 20.58 -27.03 12.28
N SER A 88 19.52 -26.34 11.87
CA SER A 88 18.16 -26.62 12.33
C SER A 88 17.21 -26.25 11.19
N GLU A 89 16.57 -27.28 10.62
CA GLU A 89 15.42 -27.11 9.74
C GLU A 89 14.37 -26.28 10.49
N GLY A 90 14.09 -25.06 10.01
CA GLY A 90 13.04 -24.19 10.57
C GLY A 90 13.50 -22.90 11.26
N GLN A 91 14.33 -22.07 10.60
CA GLN A 91 14.30 -20.63 10.90
C GLN A 91 12.95 -20.10 10.41
N ASP A 92 11.98 -20.05 11.33
CA ASP A 92 10.59 -19.71 11.10
C ASP A 92 10.40 -18.20 10.81
N ALA A 93 9.31 -17.82 10.14
CA ALA A 93 8.98 -16.42 9.88
C ALA A 93 8.83 -15.58 11.18
N GLY A 94 8.48 -16.24 12.29
CA GLY A 94 8.37 -15.62 13.62
C GLY A 94 9.69 -15.05 14.14
N ASP A 95 10.82 -15.68 13.82
CA ASP A 95 12.16 -15.17 14.18
C ASP A 95 12.47 -13.85 13.47
N VAL A 96 11.93 -13.66 12.25
CA VAL A 96 12.15 -12.43 11.48
C VAL A 96 11.35 -11.28 12.08
N GLU A 97 10.07 -11.49 12.39
CA GLU A 97 9.22 -10.47 12.99
C GLU A 97 9.72 -10.06 14.40
N GLU A 98 10.26 -11.00 15.17
CA GLU A 98 10.81 -10.72 16.50
C GLU A 98 12.20 -10.07 16.46
N LYS A 99 13.07 -10.44 15.50
CA LYS A 99 14.43 -9.88 15.36
C LYS A 99 14.44 -8.56 14.57
N MET A 100 13.53 -8.39 13.62
CA MET A 100 13.30 -7.12 12.90
C MET A 100 12.17 -6.35 13.56
N ILE A 101 12.43 -5.81 14.75
CA ILE A 101 11.51 -4.85 15.38
C ILE A 101 11.61 -3.53 14.58
N PRO A 102 10.55 -3.10 13.88
CA PRO A 102 10.58 -1.86 13.11
C PRO A 102 10.77 -0.66 14.05
N ARG A 103 11.62 0.29 13.66
CA ARG A 103 11.74 1.58 14.36
C ARG A 103 10.87 2.58 13.63
N LEU A 104 9.68 2.82 14.16
CA LEU A 104 8.70 3.68 13.51
C LEU A 104 9.03 5.15 13.76
N ASP A 105 8.96 5.99 12.73
CA ASP A 105 8.81 7.43 12.94
C ASP A 105 7.35 7.71 13.34
N PRO A 106 7.08 8.13 14.59
CA PRO A 106 5.72 8.38 15.05
C PRO A 106 5.03 9.55 14.34
N LYS A 107 5.77 10.42 13.63
CA LYS A 107 5.18 11.50 12.83
C LYS A 107 4.51 10.99 11.57
N GLU A 108 4.97 9.85 11.05
CA GLU A 108 4.57 9.33 9.75
C GLU A 108 3.89 7.97 9.84
N VAL A 109 4.26 7.13 10.81
CA VAL A 109 3.80 5.76 10.95
C VAL A 109 3.17 5.52 12.33
N ALA A 110 1.88 5.15 12.32
CA ALA A 110 1.15 4.79 13.53
C ALA A 110 1.35 3.32 13.94
N ALA A 111 1.53 2.42 12.96
CA ALA A 111 1.70 0.98 13.19
C ALA A 111 2.25 0.27 11.95
N VAL A 112 2.95 -0.84 12.17
CA VAL A 112 3.32 -1.82 11.13
C VAL A 112 2.61 -3.14 11.43
N PHE A 113 2.19 -3.84 10.39
CA PHE A 113 1.54 -5.14 10.47
C PHE A 113 1.94 -5.98 9.27
N THR A 114 1.86 -7.30 9.42
CA THR A 114 2.04 -8.26 8.33
C THR A 114 0.70 -8.86 7.93
N ALA A 115 0.63 -9.34 6.68
CA ALA A 115 -0.55 -10.02 6.16
C ALA A 115 -0.09 -11.21 5.29
N PRO A 116 -0.79 -12.36 5.32
CA PRO A 116 -0.41 -13.50 4.51
C PRO A 116 -0.49 -13.17 3.01
N PHE A 117 0.63 -13.27 2.30
CA PHE A 117 0.69 -12.77 0.93
C PHE A 117 -0.25 -13.52 -0.04
N ALA A 118 -0.29 -14.86 0.02
CA ALA A 118 -1.20 -15.67 -0.80
C ALA A 118 -2.70 -15.37 -0.54
N GLN A 119 -3.04 -14.85 0.63
CA GLN A 119 -4.42 -14.57 1.04
C GLN A 119 -5.02 -13.39 0.25
N PHE A 120 -4.20 -12.56 -0.42
CA PHE A 120 -4.66 -11.53 -1.35
C PHE A 120 -5.22 -12.07 -2.67
N LEU A 121 -5.11 -13.37 -2.95
CA LEU A 121 -5.81 -14.03 -4.06
C LEU A 121 -7.12 -14.70 -3.63
N GLN A 122 -7.38 -14.78 -2.32
CA GLN A 122 -8.51 -15.50 -1.75
C GLN A 122 -9.68 -14.55 -1.46
N LYS A 123 -10.89 -14.95 -1.84
CA LYS A 123 -12.12 -14.21 -1.53
C LYS A 123 -12.50 -14.31 -0.05
N ASP A 124 -12.34 -15.50 0.51
CA ASP A 124 -12.69 -15.81 1.89
C ASP A 124 -11.42 -16.06 2.72
N TRP A 125 -11.52 -15.95 4.05
CA TRP A 125 -10.42 -16.28 4.95
C TRP A 125 -10.16 -17.78 4.93
N THR A 126 -8.97 -18.21 4.47
CA THR A 126 -8.64 -19.65 4.31
C THR A 126 -7.63 -20.16 5.34
N ARG A 127 -7.10 -19.27 6.18
CA ARG A 127 -6.07 -19.63 7.16
C ARG A 127 -6.72 -20.27 8.39
N LYS A 128 -5.92 -21.08 9.11
CA LYS A 128 -6.35 -21.73 10.37
C LYS A 128 -6.46 -20.73 11.52
N GLU A 129 -5.72 -19.63 11.46
CA GLU A 129 -5.77 -18.56 12.46
C GLU A 129 -7.15 -17.89 12.48
N LEU A 130 -7.45 -17.17 13.58
CA LEU A 130 -8.65 -16.34 13.66
C LEU A 130 -8.63 -15.28 12.54
N GLY A 131 -9.64 -15.35 11.68
CA GLY A 131 -9.86 -14.36 10.64
C GLY A 131 -10.38 -13.02 11.18
N PRO A 132 -10.74 -12.11 10.29
CA PRO A 132 -11.23 -10.79 10.65
C PRO A 132 -12.49 -10.87 11.52
N GLN A 133 -12.60 -9.96 12.49
CA GLN A 133 -13.73 -9.91 13.42
C GLN A 133 -14.31 -8.50 13.52
N ASN A 134 -15.61 -8.39 13.72
CA ASN A 134 -16.25 -7.09 13.97
C ASN A 134 -16.07 -6.67 15.44
N SER A 135 -16.51 -5.45 15.79
CA SER A 135 -16.45 -4.93 17.17
C SER A 135 -17.11 -5.81 18.25
N ALA A 136 -18.03 -6.70 17.88
CA ALA A 136 -18.68 -7.66 18.76
C ALA A 136 -17.96 -9.03 18.83
N GLY A 137 -16.78 -9.17 18.23
CA GLY A 137 -16.00 -10.41 18.19
C GLY A 137 -16.57 -11.48 17.24
N LYS A 138 -17.55 -11.14 16.40
CA LYS A 138 -18.11 -12.07 15.41
C LYS A 138 -17.29 -12.05 14.12
N PRO A 139 -17.25 -13.16 13.35
CA PRO A 139 -16.54 -13.21 12.08
C PRO A 139 -16.96 -12.06 11.14
N HIS A 140 -15.97 -11.44 10.51
CA HIS A 140 -16.10 -10.39 9.50
C HIS A 140 -15.48 -10.87 8.17
N SER A 141 -15.97 -10.33 7.05
CA SER A 141 -15.46 -10.67 5.72
C SER A 141 -14.00 -10.26 5.56
N TRP A 142 -13.18 -11.15 4.99
CA TRP A 142 -11.79 -10.87 4.58
C TRP A 142 -11.70 -9.85 3.45
N TYR A 143 -12.48 -10.06 2.39
CA TYR A 143 -12.44 -9.24 1.19
C TYR A 143 -13.82 -8.70 0.82
N ARG A 144 -13.85 -7.44 0.35
CA ARG A 144 -14.99 -6.84 -0.34
C ARG A 144 -14.51 -6.06 -1.56
N GLY A 145 -15.14 -6.32 -2.70
CA GLY A 145 -14.85 -5.63 -3.94
C GLY A 145 -16.05 -4.88 -4.48
N THR A 146 -15.82 -3.70 -5.04
CA THR A 146 -16.83 -2.97 -5.82
C THR A 146 -16.22 -2.47 -7.11
N TRP A 147 -16.99 -2.56 -8.20
CA TRP A 147 -16.60 -1.89 -9.42
C TRP A 147 -16.90 -0.41 -9.29
N THR A 148 -15.90 0.42 -9.54
CA THR A 148 -16.02 1.87 -9.61
C THR A 148 -15.72 2.32 -11.02
N ASP A 149 -16.46 3.31 -11.49
CA ASP A 149 -16.14 3.94 -12.75
C ASP A 149 -14.93 4.86 -12.52
N TRP A 150 -13.86 4.61 -13.26
CA TRP A 150 -12.67 5.43 -13.25
C TRP A 150 -12.38 5.85 -14.69
N HIS A 151 -12.87 7.04 -15.02
CA HIS A 151 -12.67 7.75 -16.27
C HIS A 151 -12.61 6.84 -17.50
N GLU A 152 -13.74 6.19 -17.78
CA GLU A 152 -13.99 5.35 -18.97
C GLU A 152 -13.56 3.88 -18.87
N SER A 153 -12.79 3.54 -17.84
CA SER A 153 -12.48 2.15 -17.51
C SER A 153 -13.19 1.75 -16.20
N ARG A 154 -13.61 0.49 -16.12
CA ARG A 154 -14.09 -0.05 -14.84
C ARG A 154 -12.87 -0.43 -14.02
N TRP A 155 -12.73 0.17 -12.85
CA TRP A 155 -11.67 -0.15 -11.92
C TRP A 155 -12.25 -0.91 -10.73
N ARG A 156 -11.57 -1.99 -10.32
CA ARG A 156 -12.01 -2.77 -9.18
C ARG A 156 -11.44 -2.18 -7.89
N MET A 157 -12.31 -1.61 -7.06
CA MET A 157 -11.97 -1.19 -5.71
C MET A 157 -11.93 -2.41 -4.79
N HIS A 158 -10.72 -2.79 -4.39
CA HIS A 158 -10.47 -3.86 -3.42
C HIS A 158 -10.45 -3.32 -1.99
N ASN A 159 -11.08 -4.04 -1.06
CA ASN A 159 -11.01 -3.79 0.38
C ASN A 159 -10.68 -5.10 1.09
N PHE A 160 -9.54 -5.15 1.75
CA PHE A 160 -9.11 -6.26 2.58
C PHE A 160 -9.10 -5.84 4.04
N TYR A 161 -9.58 -6.73 4.91
CA TYR A 161 -9.66 -6.53 6.35
C TYR A 161 -8.68 -7.49 7.02
N ILE A 162 -7.58 -6.98 7.53
CA ILE A 162 -6.50 -7.77 8.13
C ILE A 162 -6.78 -7.89 9.64
N PRO A 163 -6.84 -9.11 10.20
CA PRO A 163 -7.06 -9.29 11.63
C PRO A 163 -5.89 -8.67 12.40
N LYS A 164 -6.18 -7.94 13.49
CA LYS A 164 -5.13 -7.46 14.39
C LYS A 164 -4.63 -8.64 15.23
N PRO A 165 -3.30 -8.77 15.45
CA PRO A 165 -2.80 -9.77 16.37
C PRO A 165 -3.43 -9.56 17.76
N PRO A 166 -3.71 -10.64 18.52
CA PRO A 166 -4.25 -10.51 19.86
C PRO A 166 -3.32 -9.63 20.71
N SER A 167 -3.90 -8.85 21.61
CA SER A 167 -3.13 -8.00 22.51
C SER A 167 -2.31 -8.89 23.46
N SER A 168 -1.08 -9.22 23.08
CA SER A 168 -0.17 -9.94 23.98
C SER A 168 0.23 -8.99 25.13
N PRO A 169 0.25 -9.45 26.39
CA PRO A 169 0.64 -8.60 27.52
C PRO A 169 2.08 -8.06 27.40
N THR A 170 2.93 -8.68 26.58
CA THR A 170 4.34 -8.29 26.41
C THR A 170 4.58 -7.17 25.38
N THR A 171 3.58 -6.83 24.56
CA THR A 171 3.67 -5.74 23.54
C THR A 171 2.94 -4.45 23.94
N LEU A 172 2.63 -4.27 25.23
CA LEU A 172 2.28 -2.97 25.80
C LEU A 172 3.54 -2.08 25.94
N ARG A 173 4.11 -1.69 24.80
CA ARG A 173 4.68 -0.34 24.64
C ARG A 173 3.76 0.46 23.75
N ARG A 174 2.49 0.52 24.19
CA ARG A 174 1.51 1.47 23.71
C ARG A 174 1.94 2.82 24.28
N ASN A 175 2.29 3.79 23.44
CA ASN A 175 2.36 5.18 23.89
C ASN A 175 0.94 5.60 24.27
N THR A 176 0.61 5.37 25.54
CA THR A 176 -0.63 5.83 26.17
C THR A 176 -0.49 7.32 26.43
N SER A 177 -0.63 8.11 25.38
CA SER A 177 -0.96 9.53 25.51
C SER A 177 -1.69 10.00 24.25
N VAL A 178 -2.94 10.42 24.49
CA VAL A 178 -3.79 11.20 23.58
C VAL A 178 -4.53 10.42 22.48
N TYR A 179 -5.27 9.37 22.84
CA TYR A 179 -6.59 9.14 22.23
C TYR A 179 -7.66 9.81 23.11
N SER A 180 -7.53 11.12 23.30
CA SER A 180 -8.63 11.93 23.80
C SER A 180 -9.61 12.11 22.64
N GLN A 181 -10.84 11.64 22.83
CA GLN A 181 -11.97 11.96 21.98
C GLN A 181 -12.15 13.48 21.96
N HIS A 182 -11.54 14.14 20.97
CA HIS A 182 -11.92 15.48 20.57
C HIS A 182 -12.44 15.43 19.15
N THR A 183 -13.75 15.23 19.05
CA THR A 183 -14.57 15.75 17.96
C THR A 183 -14.51 17.28 18.02
N GLN A 184 -13.39 17.87 17.60
CA GLN A 184 -13.37 19.28 17.23
C GLN A 184 -13.88 19.40 15.80
N LYS A 185 -15.08 19.98 15.64
CA LYS A 185 -15.49 20.61 14.39
C LYS A 185 -14.47 21.69 14.06
N SER A 186 -13.45 21.38 13.26
CA SER A 186 -12.61 22.39 12.64
C SER A 186 -13.43 23.05 11.53
N GLN A 187 -14.09 24.16 11.87
CA GLN A 187 -14.53 25.15 10.91
C GLN A 187 -13.29 25.80 10.31
N GLY A 188 -12.96 25.39 9.09
CA GLY A 188 -11.84 25.89 8.31
C GLY A 188 -11.60 24.90 7.18
N MET A 189 -12.24 25.12 6.03
CA MET A 189 -11.98 24.33 4.83
C MET A 189 -10.54 24.57 4.39
N PRO A 190 -9.67 23.54 4.37
CA PRO A 190 -8.36 23.67 3.76
C PRO A 190 -8.51 23.43 2.25
N GLU A 191 -7.98 24.34 1.43
CA GLU A 191 -7.84 24.14 -0.02
C GLU A 191 -6.92 22.93 -0.30
N GLY A 192 -7.49 21.89 -0.91
CA GLY A 192 -6.83 20.64 -1.30
C GLY A 192 -7.86 19.64 -1.82
N ASP A 193 -7.90 19.44 -3.14
CA ASP A 193 -8.96 18.72 -3.88
C ASP A 193 -8.96 17.18 -3.75
N ASP A 194 -8.52 16.61 -2.62
CA ASP A 194 -8.72 15.19 -2.39
C ASP A 194 -9.96 15.02 -1.50
N PRO A 195 -11.12 14.58 -2.04
CA PRO A 195 -12.22 14.20 -1.18
C PRO A 195 -11.71 13.07 -0.30
N ARG A 196 -11.54 13.35 0.99
CA ARG A 196 -11.37 12.34 2.03
C ARG A 196 -12.37 11.24 1.69
N PRO A 197 -11.94 9.99 1.39
CA PRO A 197 -12.92 8.93 1.21
C PRO A 197 -13.75 8.96 2.48
N GLU A 198 -15.05 9.23 2.32
CA GLU A 198 -16.01 9.32 3.43
C GLU A 198 -15.63 8.23 4.43
N PRO A 199 -15.45 8.55 5.73
CA PRO A 199 -15.17 7.54 6.72
C PRO A 199 -16.27 6.50 6.58
N THR A 200 -15.94 5.40 5.90
CA THR A 200 -16.93 4.36 5.70
C THR A 200 -17.28 3.90 7.11
N PRO A 201 -18.53 3.56 7.42
CA PRO A 201 -18.96 3.12 8.76
C PRO A 201 -18.20 1.91 9.35
N PHE A 202 -17.15 1.45 8.68
CA PHE A 202 -16.34 0.26 8.89
C PHE A 202 -14.91 0.60 9.31
N GLU A 203 -14.65 1.70 10.02
CA GLU A 203 -13.47 1.79 10.89
C GLU A 203 -13.65 0.83 12.07
N ASP A 204 -13.71 -0.47 11.77
CA ASP A 204 -13.75 -1.54 12.75
C ASP A 204 -12.38 -1.55 13.44
N LEU A 205 -12.33 -1.01 14.65
CA LEU A 205 -11.13 -0.93 15.49
C LEU A 205 -10.41 -2.28 15.68
N GLN A 206 -11.03 -3.41 15.30
CA GLN A 206 -10.49 -4.76 15.41
C GLN A 206 -9.71 -5.23 14.17
N ASN A 207 -9.79 -4.56 13.02
CA ASN A 207 -9.05 -4.94 11.81
C ASN A 207 -8.25 -3.76 11.24
N PHE A 208 -7.17 -4.03 10.52
CA PHE A 208 -6.59 -3.06 9.61
C PHE A 208 -7.30 -3.14 8.26
N ARG A 209 -7.52 -2.00 7.60
CA ARG A 209 -8.12 -1.97 6.27
C ARG A 209 -7.07 -1.61 5.23
N VAL A 210 -6.88 -2.49 4.24
CA VAL A 210 -6.04 -2.26 3.07
C VAL A 210 -6.96 -2.10 1.87
N PHE A 211 -6.91 -0.95 1.21
CA PHE A 211 -7.81 -0.62 0.11
C PHE A 211 -7.14 0.29 -0.93
N GLY A 212 -7.86 0.64 -1.99
CA GLY A 212 -7.38 1.58 -3.00
C GLY A 212 -6.18 1.05 -3.78
N MET A 213 -5.25 1.95 -4.13
CA MET A 213 -4.05 1.60 -4.88
C MET A 213 -3.19 0.56 -4.16
N THR A 214 -3.02 0.68 -2.84
CA THR A 214 -2.27 -0.30 -2.03
C THR A 214 -2.82 -1.71 -2.21
N ALA A 215 -4.14 -1.88 -2.13
CA ALA A 215 -4.77 -3.18 -2.30
C ALA A 215 -4.60 -3.70 -3.73
N ARG A 216 -4.69 -2.83 -4.75
CA ARG A 216 -4.45 -3.23 -6.14
C ARG A 216 -3.00 -3.71 -6.35
N ILE A 217 -2.02 -2.95 -5.87
CA ILE A 217 -0.60 -3.33 -5.93
C ILE A 217 -0.38 -4.71 -5.30
N LEU A 218 -0.99 -4.98 -4.14
CA LEU A 218 -0.84 -6.27 -3.45
C LEU A 218 -1.49 -7.43 -4.22
N VAL A 219 -2.65 -7.22 -4.83
CA VAL A 219 -3.30 -8.21 -5.71
C VAL A 219 -2.42 -8.51 -6.90
N ASP A 220 -1.95 -7.48 -7.60
CA ASP A 220 -1.08 -7.60 -8.78
C ASP A 220 0.24 -8.31 -8.44
N ALA A 221 0.89 -7.91 -7.33
CA ALA A 221 2.10 -8.57 -6.85
C ALA A 221 1.87 -10.05 -6.51
N SER A 222 0.72 -10.38 -5.88
CA SER A 222 0.39 -11.77 -5.54
C SER A 222 0.15 -12.62 -6.78
N ARG A 223 -0.54 -12.07 -7.79
CA ARG A 223 -0.77 -12.75 -9.07
C ARG A 223 0.55 -13.15 -9.74
N VAL A 224 1.50 -12.21 -9.78
CA VAL A 224 2.84 -12.47 -10.33
C VAL A 224 3.60 -13.50 -9.48
N ALA A 225 3.58 -13.36 -8.16
CA ALA A 225 4.35 -14.21 -7.27
C ALA A 225 3.88 -15.68 -7.26
N TYR A 226 2.58 -15.92 -7.30
CA TYR A 226 2.00 -17.28 -7.24
C TYR A 226 1.62 -17.83 -8.61
N GLY A 227 1.61 -17.02 -9.67
CA GLY A 227 1.17 -17.45 -11.00
C GLY A 227 -0.32 -17.83 -11.05
N GLU A 228 -1.12 -17.24 -10.16
CA GLU A 228 -2.53 -17.56 -9.96
C GLU A 228 -3.41 -16.31 -10.09
N GLU A 229 -4.64 -16.49 -10.57
CA GLU A 229 -5.62 -15.41 -10.64
C GLU A 229 -6.48 -15.36 -9.36
N PRO A 230 -6.92 -14.16 -8.93
CA PRO A 230 -7.74 -14.04 -7.72
C PRO A 230 -9.09 -14.75 -7.86
N LEU A 231 -9.57 -15.35 -6.77
CA LEU A 231 -10.90 -15.98 -6.67
C LEU A 231 -12.05 -14.97 -6.54
N PHE A 232 -11.84 -13.76 -7.07
CA PHE A 232 -12.78 -12.66 -7.09
C PHE A 232 -12.53 -11.77 -8.32
N GLU A 233 -13.51 -10.94 -8.64
CA GLU A 233 -13.41 -10.00 -9.75
C GLU A 233 -12.25 -9.01 -9.53
N HIS A 234 -11.48 -8.77 -10.59
CA HIS A 234 -10.30 -7.91 -10.62
C HIS A 234 -10.13 -7.34 -12.05
N ASN A 235 -9.29 -6.33 -12.21
CA ASN A 235 -8.87 -5.89 -13.54
C ASN A 235 -7.83 -6.85 -14.09
N SER A 236 -7.93 -7.23 -15.37
CA SER A 236 -7.04 -8.22 -15.99
C SER A 236 -5.60 -7.75 -16.15
N HIS A 237 -5.37 -6.45 -16.36
CA HIS A 237 -4.04 -5.86 -16.61
C HIS A 237 -3.27 -5.53 -15.31
N PHE A 238 -1.97 -5.26 -15.44
CA PHE A 238 -1.09 -4.83 -14.35
C PHE A 238 -0.77 -3.34 -14.50
N GLY A 239 -0.94 -2.57 -13.41
CA GLY A 239 -0.70 -1.13 -13.40
C GLY A 239 -1.41 -0.36 -14.52
N ASP A 240 -0.97 0.86 -14.79
CA ASP A 240 -1.63 1.83 -15.67
C ASP A 240 -0.64 2.49 -16.65
N GLU A 241 0.49 1.84 -16.96
CA GLU A 241 1.55 2.41 -17.82
C GLU A 241 1.06 2.83 -19.21
N GLU A 242 0.11 2.08 -19.79
CA GLU A 242 -0.49 2.46 -21.07
C GLU A 242 -1.22 3.81 -20.96
N MET A 243 -1.99 4.00 -19.89
CA MET A 243 -2.70 5.26 -19.66
C MET A 243 -1.73 6.41 -19.38
N ILE A 244 -0.72 6.17 -18.55
CA ILE A 244 0.34 7.14 -18.27
C ILE A 244 1.04 7.57 -19.56
N GLY A 245 1.38 6.62 -20.43
CA GLY A 245 1.99 6.89 -21.72
C GLY A 245 1.10 7.74 -22.65
N ARG A 246 -0.22 7.52 -22.64
CA ARG A 246 -1.18 8.35 -23.38
C ARG A 246 -1.25 9.77 -22.81
N LEU A 247 -1.27 9.92 -21.48
CA LEU A 247 -1.30 11.22 -20.82
C LEU A 247 -0.04 12.05 -21.10
N LEU A 248 1.13 11.42 -21.04
CA LEU A 248 2.40 12.08 -21.37
C LEU A 248 2.43 12.57 -22.82
N LYS A 249 1.89 11.81 -23.77
CA LYS A 249 1.83 12.20 -25.20
C LYS A 249 1.00 13.45 -25.45
N VAL A 250 -0.05 13.66 -24.66
CA VAL A 250 -0.91 14.86 -24.76
C VAL A 250 -0.44 16.00 -23.85
N GLY A 251 0.78 15.92 -23.33
CA GLY A 251 1.39 16.96 -22.51
C GLY A 251 0.85 17.06 -21.07
N ARG A 252 0.12 16.04 -20.59
CA ARG A 252 -0.28 15.91 -19.17
C ARG A 252 0.83 15.25 -18.36
N MET A 253 0.70 15.28 -17.03
CA MET A 253 1.73 14.78 -16.10
C MET A 253 3.11 15.46 -16.23
N SER A 254 3.11 16.77 -16.53
CA SER A 254 4.36 17.55 -16.53
C SER A 254 4.89 17.79 -15.11
N GLU A 255 6.17 18.13 -14.99
CA GLU A 255 6.85 18.38 -13.72
C GLU A 255 6.17 19.48 -12.89
N ILE A 256 5.55 20.46 -13.54
CA ILE A 256 4.83 21.57 -12.92
C ILE A 256 3.33 21.33 -13.02
N ARG A 257 2.70 21.01 -11.89
CA ARG A 257 1.23 21.00 -11.81
C ARG A 257 0.68 22.40 -11.98
N ARG A 258 -0.24 22.59 -12.93
CA ARG A 258 -1.04 23.80 -13.05
C ARG A 258 -2.22 23.71 -12.08
N LYS A 259 -2.33 24.66 -11.15
CA LYS A 259 -3.40 24.69 -10.14
C LYS A 259 -4.77 24.72 -10.85
N GLY A 260 -5.65 23.78 -10.52
CA GLY A 260 -6.99 23.63 -11.12
C GLY A 260 -7.10 22.62 -12.27
N GLU A 261 -6.00 22.00 -12.70
CA GLU A 261 -6.05 20.89 -13.66
C GLU A 261 -6.41 19.57 -12.96
N GLU A 262 -7.67 19.15 -13.06
CA GLU A 262 -8.09 17.81 -12.64
C GLU A 262 -8.00 16.82 -13.80
N LEU A 263 -7.60 15.59 -13.50
CA LEU A 263 -7.67 14.48 -14.44
C LEU A 263 -9.15 14.08 -14.57
N ASN A 264 -9.90 14.72 -15.47
CA ASN A 264 -11.32 14.45 -15.66
C ASN A 264 -11.57 13.50 -16.85
N ARG A 265 -12.83 13.09 -17.02
CA ARG A 265 -13.23 12.15 -18.09
C ARG A 265 -12.92 12.68 -19.49
N GLU A 266 -13.00 13.99 -19.71
CA GLU A 266 -12.79 14.62 -21.01
C GLU A 266 -11.31 14.65 -21.39
N VAL A 267 -10.43 14.97 -20.44
CA VAL A 267 -8.97 14.91 -20.63
C VAL A 267 -8.52 13.50 -21.02
N LEU A 268 -9.06 12.47 -20.35
CA LEU A 268 -8.70 11.08 -20.66
C LEU A 268 -9.24 10.62 -22.02
N ARG A 269 -10.47 11.01 -22.38
CA ARG A 269 -10.99 10.82 -23.75
C ARG A 269 -10.09 11.43 -24.81
N GLN A 270 -9.64 12.66 -24.56
CA GLN A 270 -8.74 13.37 -25.47
C GLN A 270 -7.42 12.61 -25.60
N ALA A 271 -6.84 12.16 -24.48
CA ALA A 271 -5.62 11.34 -24.48
C ALA A 271 -5.76 10.06 -25.32
N VAL A 272 -6.88 9.34 -25.19
CA VAL A 272 -7.16 8.16 -26.03
C VAL A 272 -7.27 8.54 -27.51
N ARG A 273 -8.10 9.54 -27.83
CA ARG A 273 -8.37 9.97 -29.22
C ARG A 273 -7.14 10.49 -29.95
N GLU A 274 -6.31 11.31 -29.29
CA GLU A 274 -5.10 11.86 -29.89
C GLU A 274 -4.08 10.75 -30.17
N THR A 275 -3.96 9.78 -29.26
CA THR A 275 -3.06 8.64 -29.47
C THR A 275 -3.52 7.72 -30.60
N GLU A 276 -4.84 7.58 -30.82
CA GLU A 276 -5.40 6.82 -31.96
C GLU A 276 -5.19 7.55 -33.29
N LYS A 277 -5.31 8.88 -33.32
CA LYS A 277 -5.05 9.69 -34.53
C LYS A 277 -3.59 9.63 -34.97
N SER A 278 -2.63 9.55 -34.04
CA SER A 278 -1.21 9.43 -34.37
C SER A 278 -0.78 8.03 -34.85
N LYS A 279 -1.67 7.04 -34.86
CA LYS A 279 -1.41 5.69 -35.39
C LYS A 279 -1.80 5.53 -36.87
N ILE A 280 -2.43 6.54 -37.46
CA ILE A 280 -2.85 6.62 -38.88
C ILE A 280 -1.86 7.52 -39.61
#